data_AF-A0A920MPG9-F1
#
_entry.id   AF-A0A920MPG9-F1
#
_cell.length_a   1.000
_cell.length_b   1.000
_cell.length_c   1.000
_cell.angle_alpha   90.00
_cell.angle_beta   90.00
_cell.angle_gamma   90.00
#
_symmetry.space_group_name_H-M   'P 1'
#
loop_
_entity.id
_entity.type
_entity.pdbx_description
1 polymer ?
#
loop_
_entity_poly.entity_id
_entity_poly.type
_entity_poly.pdbx_seq_one_letter_code
_entity_poly.pdbx_strand_id
1 'polypeptide(L)'
;MANLKDIRDRIKSVRSIQKVTKAMKMVAAAKMRKAQERMEQARPYSNSLSEVIEHLLPDIDRERLPLLNLREIKRKAYVVVCADRGLAGAFNTNLLKIAQKEIDEFGKDQVDIFCIGKKARDHFTYRNYNIVESHVDFWAEMEFENAMMIGRSAIDHFTNGTVDEIHVVYNYFVNVAQQEVRSETLLPLNYEKMKVALQIGYMNLQKKNWSIR
;
A
#
# COMPACT_ATOMS: atom_id res chain seq x y z
N MET A 1 38.57 -9.97 -31.64
CA MET A 1 38.97 -8.79 -30.84
C MET A 1 37.85 -7.77 -30.88
N ALA A 2 37.47 -7.18 -29.75
CA ALA A 2 36.46 -6.12 -29.73
C ALA A 2 36.89 -5.00 -30.68
N ASN A 3 36.06 -4.69 -31.68
CA ASN A 3 36.37 -3.69 -32.69
C ASN A 3 36.19 -2.28 -32.07
N LEU A 4 37.01 -1.30 -32.45
CA LEU A 4 36.85 0.10 -32.03
C LEU A 4 35.44 0.64 -32.33
N LYS A 5 34.80 0.10 -33.37
CA LYS A 5 33.39 0.36 -33.69
C LYS A 5 32.45 -0.11 -32.57
N ASP A 6 32.63 -1.32 -32.05
CA ASP A 6 31.78 -1.89 -30.99
C ASP A 6 31.87 -1.07 -29.70
N ILE A 7 33.08 -0.61 -29.35
CA ILE A 7 33.30 0.26 -28.19
C ILE A 7 32.58 1.60 -28.38
N ARG A 8 32.69 2.20 -29.57
CA ARG A 8 32.02 3.47 -29.89
C ARG A 8 30.49 3.34 -29.81
N ASP A 9 29.94 2.23 -30.32
CA ASP A 9 28.49 1.98 -30.29
C ASP A 9 27.99 1.72 -28.87
N ARG A 10 28.77 1.02 -28.04
CA ARG A 10 28.47 0.84 -26.61
C ARG A 10 28.49 2.17 -25.85
N ILE A 11 29.44 3.06 -26.12
CA ILE A 11 29.48 4.41 -25.53
C ILE A 11 28.23 5.21 -25.92
N LYS A 12 27.81 5.16 -27.18
CA LYS A 12 26.58 5.84 -27.64
C LYS A 12 25.34 5.29 -26.93
N SER A 13 25.23 3.96 -26.81
CA SER A 13 24.13 3.30 -26.10
C SER A 13 24.05 3.71 -24.63
N VAL A 14 25.18 3.65 -23.91
CA VAL A 14 25.25 4.06 -22.49
C VAL A 14 24.89 5.54 -22.31
N ARG A 15 25.38 6.42 -23.18
CA ARG A 15 25.01 7.85 -23.15
C ARG A 15 23.51 8.08 -23.40
N SER A 16 22.90 7.28 -24.28
CA SER A 16 21.45 7.33 -24.53
C SER A 16 20.66 6.91 -23.28
N ILE A 17 21.01 5.76 -22.70
CA ILE A 17 20.39 5.25 -21.46
C ILE A 17 20.56 6.26 -20.31
N GLN A 18 21.73 6.92 -20.19
CA GLN A 18 21.97 7.95 -19.18
C GLN A 18 21.05 9.16 -19.36
N LYS A 19 20.82 9.62 -20.59
CA LYS A 19 19.89 10.75 -20.86
C LYS A 19 18.46 10.38 -20.48
N VAL A 20 18.00 9.20 -20.88
CA VAL A 20 16.65 8.70 -20.58
C VAL A 20 16.45 8.56 -19.07
N THR A 21 17.39 7.91 -18.37
CA THR A 21 17.28 7.73 -16.91
C THR A 21 17.36 9.06 -16.15
N LYS A 22 18.15 10.04 -16.63
CA LYS A 22 18.18 11.40 -16.07
C LYS A 22 16.82 12.10 -16.23
N ALA A 23 16.20 12.02 -17.40
CA ALA A 23 14.86 12.56 -17.61
C ALA A 23 13.82 11.87 -16.72
N MET A 24 13.85 10.54 -16.65
CA MET A 24 12.97 9.76 -15.78
C MET A 24 13.11 10.12 -14.31
N LYS A 25 14.34 10.35 -13.82
CA LYS A 25 14.59 10.80 -12.44
C LYS A 25 13.88 12.12 -12.15
N MET A 26 13.93 13.08 -13.06
CA MET A 26 13.26 14.38 -12.89
C MET A 26 11.74 14.25 -12.90
N VAL A 27 11.18 13.46 -13.81
CA VAL A 27 9.74 13.19 -13.87
C VAL A 27 9.25 12.46 -12.62
N ALA A 28 10.00 11.45 -12.17
CA ALA A 28 9.69 10.70 -10.95
C ALA A 28 9.73 11.59 -9.71
N ALA A 29 10.74 12.48 -9.60
CA ALA A 29 10.83 13.44 -8.50
C ALA A 29 9.62 14.40 -8.48
N ALA A 30 9.20 14.92 -9.64
CA ALA A 30 8.01 15.78 -9.73
C ALA A 30 6.72 15.04 -9.32
N LYS A 31 6.53 13.80 -9.79
CA LYS A 31 5.37 12.97 -9.41
C LYS A 31 5.37 12.62 -7.92
N MET A 32 6.53 12.28 -7.37
CA MET A 32 6.71 11.98 -5.96
C MET A 32 6.34 13.19 -5.09
N ARG A 33 6.82 14.38 -5.45
CA ARG A 33 6.47 15.61 -4.76
C ARG A 33 4.96 15.86 -4.76
N LYS A 34 4.30 15.74 -5.92
CA LYS A 34 2.84 15.87 -6.02
C LYS A 34 2.09 14.84 -5.17
N ALA A 35 2.57 13.59 -5.14
CA ALA A 35 1.98 12.54 -4.31
C ALA A 35 2.18 12.81 -2.80
N GLN A 36 3.34 13.34 -2.41
CA GLN A 36 3.61 13.76 -1.04
C GLN A 36 2.69 14.90 -0.61
N GLU A 37 2.52 15.93 -1.44
CA GLU A 37 1.62 17.06 -1.17
C GLU A 37 0.17 16.58 -0.97
N ARG A 38 -0.32 15.67 -1.83
CA ARG A 38 -1.65 15.04 -1.67
C ARG A 38 -1.77 14.24 -0.38
N MET A 39 -0.74 13.46 -0.02
CA MET A 39 -0.73 12.69 1.22
C MET A 39 -0.75 13.60 2.45
N GLU A 40 0.03 14.69 2.45
CA GLU A 40 0.06 15.67 3.55
C GLU A 40 -1.29 16.38 3.72
N GLN A 41 -1.98 16.70 2.62
CA GLN A 41 -3.33 17.27 2.65
C GLN A 41 -4.40 16.28 3.17
N ALA A 42 -4.23 14.98 2.92
CA ALA A 42 -5.16 13.95 3.37
C ALA A 42 -4.99 13.56 4.85
N ARG A 43 -3.79 13.76 5.43
CA ARG A 43 -3.48 13.39 6.82
C ARG A 43 -4.42 13.99 7.87
N PRO A 44 -4.73 15.31 7.86
CA PRO A 44 -5.65 15.90 8.83
C PRO A 44 -7.03 15.24 8.80
N TYR A 45 -7.57 14.99 7.60
CA TYR A 45 -8.85 14.32 7.44
C TYR A 45 -8.83 12.91 8.05
N SER A 46 -7.82 12.10 7.73
CA SER A 46 -7.67 10.75 8.28
C SER A 46 -7.55 10.77 9.80
N ASN A 47 -6.76 11.69 10.37
CA ASN A 47 -6.58 11.78 11.81
C ASN A 47 -7.88 12.17 12.52
N SER A 48 -8.56 13.22 12.05
CA SER A 48 -9.84 13.64 12.64
C SER A 48 -10.91 12.55 12.51
N LEU A 49 -10.94 11.82 11.40
CA LEU A 49 -11.86 10.69 11.23
C LEU A 49 -11.55 9.58 12.25
N SER A 50 -10.28 9.20 12.40
CA SER A 50 -9.86 8.21 13.39
C SER A 50 -10.20 8.65 14.82
N GLU A 51 -10.02 9.93 15.15
CA GLU A 51 -10.42 10.48 16.46
C GLU A 51 -11.92 10.39 16.68
N VAL A 52 -12.74 10.76 15.71
CA VAL A 52 -14.19 10.66 15.83
C VAL A 52 -14.61 9.21 16.02
N ILE A 53 -14.04 8.28 15.25
CA ILE A 53 -14.31 6.85 15.41
C ILE A 53 -13.88 6.40 16.83
N GLU A 54 -12.69 6.78 17.29
CA GLU A 54 -12.20 6.44 18.64
C GLU A 54 -13.16 6.94 19.73
N HIS A 55 -13.65 8.17 19.65
CA HIS A 55 -14.57 8.70 20.66
C HIS A 55 -15.93 7.99 20.67
N LEU A 56 -16.39 7.49 19.52
CA LEU A 56 -17.71 6.85 19.40
C LEU A 56 -17.67 5.34 19.68
N LEU A 57 -16.55 4.67 19.42
CA LEU A 57 -16.43 3.22 19.57
C LEU A 57 -16.75 2.66 20.97
N PRO A 58 -16.41 3.33 22.10
CA PRO A 58 -16.75 2.84 23.44
C PRO A 58 -18.24 2.80 23.73
N ASP A 59 -19.02 3.72 23.14
CA ASP A 59 -20.44 3.89 23.42
C ASP A 59 -21.35 3.07 22.50
N ILE A 60 -20.78 2.42 21.49
CA ILE A 60 -21.52 1.62 20.52
C ILE A 60 -21.52 0.15 20.94
N ASP A 61 -22.71 -0.44 20.94
CA ASP A 61 -22.89 -1.87 21.06
C ASP A 61 -22.21 -2.59 19.88
N ARG A 62 -21.17 -3.38 20.20
CA ARG A 62 -20.35 -4.07 19.20
C ARG A 62 -21.17 -5.02 18.33
N GLU A 63 -22.22 -5.62 18.87
CA GLU A 63 -23.07 -6.56 18.14
C GLU A 63 -23.84 -5.88 17.00
N ARG A 64 -24.01 -4.55 17.06
CA ARG A 64 -24.70 -3.76 16.04
C ARG A 64 -23.82 -3.35 14.87
N LEU A 65 -22.49 -3.45 15.01
CA LEU A 65 -21.54 -3.04 13.97
C LEU A 65 -20.75 -4.24 13.46
N PRO A 66 -21.09 -4.79 12.28
CA PRO A 66 -20.38 -5.92 11.70
C PRO A 66 -18.86 -5.73 11.62
N LEU A 67 -18.38 -4.50 11.38
CA LEU A 67 -16.96 -4.17 11.27
C LEU A 67 -16.15 -4.35 12.57
N LEU A 68 -16.83 -4.45 13.73
CA LEU A 68 -16.21 -4.70 15.04
C LEU A 68 -16.25 -6.17 15.46
N ASN A 69 -16.93 -7.03 14.69
CA ASN A 69 -17.11 -8.42 15.07
C ASN A 69 -15.80 -9.19 14.99
N LEU A 70 -15.27 -9.52 16.17
CA LEU A 70 -14.16 -10.45 16.32
C LEU A 70 -14.71 -11.87 16.20
N ARG A 71 -14.22 -12.62 15.22
CA ARG A 71 -14.60 -14.00 14.95
C ARG A 71 -13.35 -14.86 14.77
N GLU A 72 -13.54 -16.17 14.82
CA GLU A 72 -12.47 -17.12 14.53
C GLU A 72 -11.97 -16.92 13.10
N ILE A 73 -10.66 -16.72 12.94
CA ILE A 73 -10.07 -16.40 11.65
C ILE A 73 -9.82 -17.68 10.86
N LYS A 74 -10.69 -17.97 9.89
CA LYS A 74 -10.58 -19.13 8.98
C LYS A 74 -10.10 -18.71 7.60
N ARG A 75 -10.41 -17.49 7.19
CA ARG A 75 -10.00 -16.92 5.91
C ARG A 75 -9.59 -15.45 6.05
N LYS A 76 -8.55 -15.04 5.34
CA LYS A 76 -8.09 -13.64 5.32
C LYS A 76 -8.20 -13.02 3.94
N ALA A 77 -8.42 -11.72 3.87
CA ALA A 77 -8.15 -10.96 2.67
C ALA A 77 -6.87 -10.12 2.83
N TYR A 78 -6.09 -10.02 1.75
CA TYR A 78 -4.94 -9.12 1.67
C TYR A 78 -5.17 -8.12 0.54
N VAL A 79 -5.23 -6.84 0.90
CA VAL A 79 -5.22 -5.73 -0.04
C VAL A 79 -3.76 -5.34 -0.28
N VAL A 80 -3.22 -5.72 -1.42
CA VAL A 80 -1.79 -5.52 -1.74
C VAL A 80 -1.63 -4.31 -2.65
N VAL A 81 -1.06 -3.24 -2.10
CA VAL A 81 -0.90 -1.93 -2.75
C VAL A 81 0.48 -1.81 -3.38
N CYS A 82 0.57 -1.99 -4.69
CA CYS A 82 1.82 -2.06 -5.45
C CYS A 82 1.81 -1.11 -6.67
N ALA A 83 2.98 -0.78 -7.22
CA ALA A 83 3.04 0.08 -8.40
C ALA A 83 2.69 -0.68 -9.70
N ASP A 84 2.20 0.04 -10.72
CA ASP A 84 2.05 -0.55 -12.06
C ASP A 84 3.40 -0.72 -12.78
N ARG A 85 4.30 0.25 -12.57
CA ARG A 85 5.57 0.37 -13.31
C ARG A 85 6.74 -0.21 -12.51
N GLY A 86 7.75 -0.66 -13.26
CA GLY A 86 9.04 -1.10 -12.72
C GLY A 86 10.06 0.04 -12.59
N LEU A 87 11.34 -0.31 -12.57
CA LEU A 87 12.49 0.62 -12.45
C LEU A 87 12.51 1.42 -11.13
N ALA A 88 11.98 0.82 -10.06
CA ALA A 88 11.92 1.39 -8.71
C ALA A 88 12.75 0.58 -7.69
N GLY A 89 13.81 -0.09 -8.17
CA GLY A 89 14.66 -0.94 -7.32
C GLY A 89 13.86 -2.02 -6.59
N ALA A 90 14.03 -2.08 -5.27
CA ALA A 90 13.40 -3.08 -4.40
C ALA A 90 11.97 -2.75 -3.96
N PHE A 91 11.40 -1.61 -4.39
CA PHE A 91 10.09 -1.11 -3.92
C PHE A 91 8.95 -2.13 -4.07
N ASN A 92 8.77 -2.68 -5.28
CA ASN A 92 7.73 -3.70 -5.50
C ASN A 92 8.16 -5.06 -4.95
N THR A 93 9.44 -5.43 -5.12
CA THR A 93 9.95 -6.74 -4.74
C THR A 93 9.86 -7.00 -3.24
N ASN A 94 10.23 -6.03 -2.41
CA ASN A 94 10.18 -6.19 -0.95
C ASN A 94 8.74 -6.32 -0.47
N LEU A 95 7.84 -5.48 -0.99
CA LEU A 95 6.43 -5.54 -0.66
C LEU A 95 5.80 -6.89 -1.03
N LEU A 96 6.04 -7.35 -2.26
CA LEU A 96 5.49 -8.63 -2.73
C LEU A 96 6.06 -9.82 -1.99
N LYS A 97 7.35 -9.78 -1.59
CA LYS A 97 7.96 -10.83 -0.77
C LYS A 97 7.34 -10.92 0.62
N ILE A 98 7.11 -9.77 1.27
CA ILE A 98 6.51 -9.73 2.62
C ILE A 98 5.05 -10.18 2.55
N ALA A 99 4.26 -9.62 1.61
CA ALA A 99 2.88 -10.03 1.40
C ALA A 99 2.78 -11.53 1.12
N GLN A 100 3.61 -12.05 0.20
CA GLN A 100 3.61 -13.47 -0.13
C GLN A 100 3.99 -14.33 1.08
N LYS A 101 5.01 -13.92 1.84
CA LYS A 101 5.44 -14.66 3.04
C LYS A 101 4.29 -14.77 4.05
N GLU A 102 3.61 -13.67 4.35
CA GLU A 102 2.48 -13.67 5.29
C GLU A 102 1.30 -14.53 4.81
N ILE A 103 1.00 -14.47 3.50
CA ILE A 103 -0.06 -15.28 2.88
C ILE A 103 0.30 -16.77 2.95
N ASP A 104 1.54 -17.12 2.61
CA ASP A 104 2.02 -18.51 2.59
C ASP A 104 2.10 -19.09 4.01
N GLU A 105 2.46 -18.28 5.01
CA GLU A 105 2.46 -18.67 6.43
C GLU A 105 1.05 -18.94 6.98
N PHE A 106 0.04 -18.21 6.54
CA PHE A 106 -1.35 -18.47 6.92
C PHE A 106 -1.93 -19.68 6.17
N GLY A 107 -1.65 -19.77 4.87
CA GLY A 107 -2.16 -20.83 4.01
C GLY A 107 -2.77 -20.23 2.75
N LYS A 108 -2.11 -20.45 1.61
CA LYS A 108 -2.47 -19.90 0.30
C LYS A 108 -3.94 -20.11 -0.09
N ASP A 109 -4.52 -21.25 0.22
CA ASP A 109 -5.90 -21.60 -0.15
C ASP A 109 -6.96 -20.97 0.78
N GLN A 110 -6.51 -20.37 1.89
CA GLN A 110 -7.34 -19.70 2.88
C GLN A 110 -7.26 -18.16 2.76
N VAL A 111 -6.78 -17.67 1.62
CA VAL A 111 -6.57 -16.24 1.40
C VAL A 111 -7.18 -15.76 0.09
N ASP A 112 -7.77 -14.58 0.18
CA ASP A 112 -8.19 -13.78 -0.96
C ASP A 112 -7.31 -12.55 -1.13
N ILE A 113 -6.98 -12.22 -2.38
CA ILE A 113 -6.09 -11.11 -2.68
C ILE A 113 -6.82 -10.06 -3.50
N PHE A 114 -6.79 -8.82 -3.02
CA PHE A 114 -7.16 -7.63 -3.78
C PHE A 114 -5.87 -6.97 -4.29
N CYS A 115 -5.64 -7.03 -5.59
CA CYS A 115 -4.42 -6.53 -6.20
C CYS A 115 -4.60 -5.08 -6.65
N ILE A 116 -3.96 -4.15 -5.96
CA ILE A 116 -3.87 -2.76 -6.38
C ILE A 116 -2.52 -2.58 -7.07
N GLY A 117 -2.55 -2.42 -8.39
CA GLY A 117 -1.41 -2.26 -9.27
C GLY A 117 -0.97 -3.52 -10.00
N LYS A 118 -0.49 -3.32 -11.22
CA LYS A 118 -0.10 -4.37 -12.18
C LYS A 118 0.96 -5.32 -11.64
N LYS A 119 1.94 -4.83 -10.86
CA LYS A 119 2.99 -5.69 -10.31
C LYS A 119 2.48 -6.70 -9.28
N ALA A 120 1.48 -6.34 -8.48
CA ALA A 120 0.83 -7.28 -7.59
C ALA A 120 0.06 -8.33 -8.38
N ARG A 121 -0.82 -7.89 -9.30
CA ARG A 121 -1.61 -8.79 -10.14
C ARG A 121 -0.73 -9.80 -10.87
N ASP A 122 0.29 -9.32 -11.59
CA ASP A 122 1.17 -10.20 -12.38
C ASP A 122 1.95 -11.19 -11.48
N HIS A 123 2.38 -10.77 -10.28
CA HIS A 123 3.12 -11.63 -9.33
C HIS A 123 2.28 -12.77 -8.77
N PHE A 124 1.05 -12.48 -8.34
CA PHE A 124 0.15 -13.46 -7.73
C PHE A 124 -0.56 -14.33 -8.77
N THR A 125 -0.87 -13.79 -9.96
CA THR A 125 -1.45 -14.57 -11.07
C THR A 125 -0.49 -15.66 -11.51
N TYR A 126 0.79 -15.33 -11.72
CA TYR A 126 1.81 -16.29 -12.13
C TYR A 126 1.99 -17.46 -11.15
N ARG A 127 1.67 -17.24 -9.88
CA ARG A 127 1.79 -18.24 -8.81
C ARG A 127 0.47 -18.91 -8.43
N ASN A 128 -0.60 -18.64 -9.17
CA ASN A 128 -1.91 -19.26 -8.98
C ASN A 128 -2.52 -19.02 -7.58
N TYR A 129 -2.44 -17.79 -7.07
CA TYR A 129 -3.19 -17.37 -5.86
C TYR A 129 -4.62 -16.95 -6.23
N ASN A 130 -5.52 -16.97 -5.24
CA ASN A 130 -6.88 -16.50 -5.44
C ASN A 130 -6.95 -14.97 -5.44
N ILE A 131 -7.09 -14.37 -6.62
CA ILE A 131 -7.26 -12.93 -6.79
C ILE A 131 -8.75 -12.63 -6.99
N VAL A 132 -9.35 -11.95 -6.02
CA VAL A 132 -10.79 -11.59 -6.07
C VAL A 132 -11.01 -10.41 -7.00
N GLU A 133 -10.15 -9.41 -6.90
CA GLU A 133 -10.25 -8.18 -7.67
C GLU A 133 -8.86 -7.62 -7.98
N SER A 134 -8.73 -6.95 -9.12
CA SER A 134 -7.50 -6.24 -9.46
C SER A 134 -7.77 -4.90 -10.14
N HIS A 135 -7.06 -3.86 -9.69
CA HIS A 135 -7.09 -2.53 -10.30
C HIS A 135 -5.69 -2.21 -10.82
N VAL A 136 -5.56 -1.91 -12.11
CA VAL A 136 -4.27 -1.64 -12.76
C VAL A 136 -4.33 -0.35 -13.56
N ASP A 137 -3.16 0.27 -13.76
CA ASP A 137 -2.97 1.47 -14.59
C ASP A 137 -3.79 2.70 -14.14
N PHE A 138 -4.20 2.76 -12.85
CA PHE A 138 -5.13 3.77 -12.32
C PHE A 138 -4.49 4.82 -11.40
N TRP A 139 -3.17 4.76 -11.15
CA TRP A 139 -2.47 5.71 -10.25
C TRP A 139 -2.47 7.15 -10.74
N ALA A 140 -2.51 7.38 -12.06
CA ALA A 140 -2.46 8.72 -12.63
C ALA A 140 -3.75 9.52 -12.39
N GLU A 141 -4.87 8.82 -12.29
CA GLU A 141 -6.23 9.35 -12.14
C GLU A 141 -6.83 8.98 -10.78
N MET A 142 -5.98 8.60 -9.82
CA MET A 142 -6.44 8.24 -8.48
C MET A 142 -7.05 9.46 -7.79
N GLU A 143 -8.37 9.40 -7.64
CA GLU A 143 -9.20 10.32 -6.87
C GLU A 143 -9.89 9.55 -5.73
N PHE A 144 -10.51 10.29 -4.80
CA PHE A 144 -11.14 9.72 -3.61
C PHE A 144 -12.20 8.66 -3.94
N GLU A 145 -12.99 8.86 -4.99
CA GLU A 145 -14.04 7.93 -5.41
C GLU A 145 -13.48 6.54 -5.80
N ASN A 146 -12.31 6.52 -6.43
CA ASN A 146 -11.64 5.26 -6.78
C ASN A 146 -11.22 4.49 -5.52
N ALA A 147 -10.68 5.19 -4.52
CA ALA A 147 -10.33 4.58 -3.25
C ALA A 147 -11.58 4.07 -2.50
N MET A 148 -12.69 4.81 -2.55
CA MET A 148 -13.97 4.41 -1.95
C MET A 148 -14.54 3.14 -2.60
N MET A 149 -14.48 3.03 -3.92
CA MET A 149 -14.93 1.84 -4.64
C MET A 149 -14.16 0.59 -4.21
N ILE A 150 -12.83 0.68 -4.17
CA ILE A 150 -11.95 -0.42 -3.75
C ILE A 150 -12.20 -0.79 -2.29
N GLY A 151 -12.32 0.24 -1.43
CA GLY A 151 -12.62 0.05 -0.01
C GLY A 151 -13.95 -0.65 0.23
N ARG A 152 -15.01 -0.25 -0.49
CA ARG A 152 -16.33 -0.89 -0.41
C ARG A 152 -16.28 -2.36 -0.78
N SER A 153 -15.61 -2.71 -1.88
CA SER A 153 -15.47 -4.11 -2.30
C SER A 153 -14.80 -4.96 -1.21
N ALA A 154 -13.71 -4.48 -0.61
CA ALA A 154 -13.06 -5.16 0.51
C ALA A 154 -13.96 -5.25 1.76
N ILE A 155 -14.67 -4.17 2.11
CA ILE A 155 -15.58 -4.14 3.25
C ILE A 155 -16.76 -5.10 3.06
N ASP A 156 -17.35 -5.15 1.87
CA ASP A 156 -18.46 -6.04 1.53
C ASP A 156 -18.01 -7.51 1.64
N HIS A 157 -16.78 -7.81 1.22
CA HIS A 157 -16.19 -9.13 1.35
C HIS A 157 -16.06 -9.61 2.81
N PHE A 158 -15.77 -8.68 3.73
CA PHE A 158 -15.74 -8.96 5.16
C PHE A 158 -17.16 -9.07 5.74
N THR A 159 -18.03 -8.11 5.46
CA THR A 159 -19.38 -8.04 6.05
C THR A 159 -20.30 -9.17 5.59
N ASN A 160 -20.11 -9.69 4.36
CA ASN A 160 -20.78 -10.89 3.86
C ASN A 160 -20.25 -12.20 4.47
N GLY A 161 -19.21 -12.14 5.31
CA GLY A 161 -18.61 -13.31 5.95
C GLY A 161 -17.75 -14.17 5.03
N THR A 162 -17.32 -13.64 3.89
CA THR A 162 -16.44 -14.36 2.97
C THR A 162 -15.00 -14.43 3.48
N VAL A 163 -14.57 -13.44 4.27
CA VAL A 163 -13.29 -13.41 4.99
C VAL A 163 -13.48 -12.89 6.40
N ASP A 164 -12.62 -13.32 7.32
CA ASP A 164 -12.72 -13.03 8.74
C ASP A 164 -11.81 -11.90 9.22
N GLU A 165 -10.81 -11.56 8.41
CA GLU A 165 -9.81 -10.53 8.71
C GLU A 165 -9.29 -9.95 7.39
N ILE A 166 -9.09 -8.63 7.33
CA ILE A 166 -8.52 -7.93 6.17
C ILE A 166 -7.23 -7.24 6.58
N HIS A 167 -6.16 -7.53 5.84
CA HIS A 167 -4.87 -6.86 5.93
C HIS A 167 -4.67 -5.94 4.74
N VAL A 168 -3.99 -4.82 4.97
CA VAL A 168 -3.52 -3.93 3.90
C VAL A 168 -2.00 -3.94 3.93
N VAL A 169 -1.40 -4.35 2.80
CA VAL A 169 0.05 -4.40 2.63
C VAL A 169 0.50 -3.31 1.68
N TYR A 170 1.32 -2.39 2.16
CA TYR A 170 1.72 -1.19 1.40
C TYR A 170 3.13 -0.72 1.79
N ASN A 171 3.71 0.13 0.94
CA ASN A 171 4.95 0.83 1.27
C ASN A 171 4.63 2.11 2.05
N TYR A 172 4.99 2.13 3.33
CA TYR A 172 4.92 3.30 4.18
C TYR A 172 6.07 4.28 3.89
N PHE A 173 5.68 5.52 3.59
CA PHE A 173 6.61 6.60 3.28
C PHE A 173 7.22 7.17 4.57
N VAL A 174 8.49 6.83 4.84
CA VAL A 174 9.27 7.44 5.94
C VAL A 174 9.95 8.72 5.45
N ASN A 175 10.79 8.59 4.42
CA ASN A 175 11.47 9.70 3.76
C ASN A 175 11.85 9.31 2.31
N VAL A 176 12.49 10.21 1.57
CA VAL A 176 12.81 9.99 0.14
C VAL A 176 13.72 8.77 -0.09
N ALA A 177 14.59 8.45 0.86
CA ALA A 177 15.53 7.33 0.77
C ALA A 177 15.00 6.03 1.36
N GLN A 178 14.10 6.11 2.34
CA GLN A 178 13.62 4.97 3.12
C GLN A 178 12.11 4.79 2.97
N GLN A 179 11.74 3.59 2.52
CA GLN A 179 10.37 3.09 2.48
C GLN A 179 10.32 1.82 3.32
N GLU A 180 9.30 1.69 4.15
CA GLU A 180 9.08 0.53 5.01
C GLU A 180 7.84 -0.20 4.51
N VAL A 181 7.92 -1.52 4.29
CA VAL A 181 6.72 -2.29 3.98
C VAL A 181 5.98 -2.55 5.28
N ARG A 182 4.68 -2.22 5.31
CA ARG A 182 3.80 -2.50 6.44
C ARG A 182 2.67 -3.41 6.00
N SER A 183 2.29 -4.30 6.90
CA SER A 183 1.09 -5.12 6.84
C SER A 183 0.27 -4.79 8.08
N GLU A 184 -0.87 -4.13 7.89
CA GLU A 184 -1.71 -3.65 8.98
C GLU A 184 -3.12 -4.24 8.84
N THR A 185 -3.71 -4.64 9.96
CA THR A 185 -5.10 -5.09 10.00
C THR A 185 -6.02 -3.90 9.77
N LEU A 186 -6.77 -3.92 8.68
CA LEU A 186 -7.80 -2.93 8.38
C LEU A 186 -9.15 -3.30 9.02
N LEU A 187 -9.53 -4.58 8.94
CA LEU A 187 -10.74 -5.11 9.56
C LEU A 187 -10.46 -6.48 10.22
N PRO A 188 -11.12 -6.81 11.34
CA PRO A 188 -12.08 -5.98 12.08
C PRO A 188 -11.40 -4.76 12.74
N LEU A 189 -12.18 -3.70 12.96
CA LEU A 189 -11.68 -2.51 13.65
C LEU A 189 -11.32 -2.87 15.10
N ASN A 190 -10.09 -2.54 15.52
CA ASN A 190 -9.63 -2.78 16.87
C ASN A 190 -9.31 -1.44 17.56
N TYR A 191 -10.15 -1.08 18.52
CA TYR A 191 -10.07 0.15 19.30
C TYR A 191 -8.70 0.35 19.98
N GLU A 192 -8.16 -0.68 20.63
CA GLU A 192 -6.89 -0.61 21.35
C GLU A 192 -5.69 -0.38 20.41
N LYS A 193 -5.71 -0.98 19.22
CA LYS A 193 -4.69 -0.74 18.20
C LYS A 193 -4.77 0.68 17.61
N MET A 194 -5.99 1.21 17.45
CA MET A 194 -6.21 2.52 16.83
C MET A 194 -5.70 3.68 17.71
N LYS A 195 -5.91 3.57 19.04
CA LYS A 195 -5.40 4.51 20.04
C LYS A 195 -3.86 4.61 20.04
N VAL A 196 -3.17 3.48 19.95
CA VAL A 196 -1.69 3.42 19.90
C VAL A 196 -1.15 4.04 18.59
N ALA A 197 -1.81 3.76 17.46
CA ALA A 197 -1.40 4.28 16.16
C ALA A 197 -1.47 5.81 16.08
N LEU A 198 -2.53 6.41 16.63
CA LEU A 198 -2.67 7.87 16.71
C LEU A 198 -1.63 8.51 17.63
N GLN A 199 -1.37 7.92 18.80
CA GLN A 199 -0.40 8.45 19.74
C GLN A 199 1.03 8.47 19.17
N ILE A 200 1.41 7.43 18.42
CA ILE A 200 2.67 7.37 17.66
C ILE A 200 2.67 8.39 16.50
N GLY A 201 1.54 8.55 15.81
CA GLY A 201 1.35 9.56 14.76
C GLY A 201 1.55 10.99 15.27
N TYR A 202 0.94 11.31 16.42
CA TYR A 202 1.06 12.59 17.11
C TYR A 202 2.50 12.88 17.57
N MET A 203 3.17 11.90 18.18
CA MET A 203 4.56 12.04 18.59
C MET A 203 5.51 12.28 17.41
N ASN A 204 5.25 11.66 16.26
CA ASN A 204 6.08 11.83 15.07
C ASN A 204 5.83 13.16 14.35
N LEU A 205 4.59 13.68 14.38
CA LEU A 205 4.27 15.03 13.90
C LEU A 205 4.94 16.11 14.75
N GLN A 206 4.93 15.95 16.08
CA GLN A 206 5.60 16.88 17.01
C GLN A 206 7.12 16.90 16.81
N LYS A 207 7.75 15.73 16.60
CA LYS A 207 9.20 15.63 16.31
C LYS A 207 9.59 16.28 14.98
N LYS A 208 8.76 16.17 13.94
CA LYS A 208 9.00 16.84 12.65
C LYS A 208 8.95 18.37 12.77
N ASN A 209 8.06 18.91 13.59
CA ASN A 209 7.96 20.36 13.81
C ASN A 209 9.10 20.93 14.68
N TRP A 210 9.76 20.13 15.50
CA TRP A 210 10.93 20.56 16.28
C TRP A 210 12.24 20.52 15.47
N SER A 211 12.29 19.75 14.38
CA SER A 211 13.50 19.59 13.56
C SER A 211 13.65 20.66 12.46
N ILE A 212 12.76 21.67 12.42
CA ILE A 212 12.75 22.80 11.47
C ILE A 212 12.98 24.15 12.21
N ARG A 213 13.58 24.12 13.40
CA ARG A 213 14.09 25.32 14.08
C ARG A 213 15.60 25.23 14.25
#